data_AF-A0A2A5T1A4-F1
#
_entry.id   AF-A0A2A5T1A4-F1
#
_cell.length_a   1.000
_cell.length_b   1.000
_cell.length_c   1.000
_cell.angle_alpha   90.00
_cell.angle_beta   90.00
_cell.angle_gamma   90.00
#
_symmetry.space_group_name_H-M   'P 1'
#
loop_
_entity.id
_entity.type
_entity.pdbx_description
1 polymer ?
#
loop_
_entity_poly.entity_id
_entity_poly.type
_entity_poly.pdbx_seq_one_letter_code
_entity_poly.pdbx_strand_id
1 'polypeptide(L)' 'MAVNVTEETIDLLMPYKKQVHTITANSGRKLAHHEKIVKDLGVKIYSFLPY' A
#
# COMPACT_ATOMS: atom_id res chain seq x y z
N MET A 1 -14.62 8.98 -11.44
CA MET A 1 -13.18 9.23 -11.27
C MET A 1 -12.64 8.15 -10.34
N ALA A 2 -11.70 7.32 -10.80
CA ALA A 2 -11.11 6.30 -9.94
C ALA A 2 -10.11 6.99 -9.02
N VAL A 3 -10.45 7.08 -7.73
CA VAL A 3 -9.55 7.62 -6.72
C VAL A 3 -8.32 6.72 -6.67
N ASN A 4 -7.12 7.32 -6.75
CA ASN A 4 -5.88 6.56 -6.73
C ASN A 4 -5.67 6.03 -5.31
N VAL A 5 -6.19 4.82 -5.04
CA VAL A 5 -6.13 4.13 -3.74
C VAL A 5 -4.73 4.17 -3.12
N THR A 6 -3.70 4.22 -3.95
CA THR A 6 -2.30 4.44 -3.58
C THR A 6 -2.07 5.68 -2.73
N GLU A 7 -2.60 6.83 -3.15
CA GLU A 7 -2.34 8.13 -2.51
C GLU A 7 -3.11 8.24 -1.19
N GLU A 8 -4.39 7.83 -1.20
CA GLU A 8 -5.17 7.74 0.03
C GLU A 8 -4.54 6.80 1.06
N THR A 9 -3.97 5.68 0.62
CA THR A 9 -3.27 4.74 1.51
C THR A 9 -2.02 5.36 2.13
N ILE A 10 -1.27 6.15 1.35
CA ILE A 10 -0.09 6.86 1.85
C ILE A 10 -0.52 7.91 2.88
N ASP A 11 -1.47 8.78 2.54
CA ASP A 11 -1.95 9.85 3.43
C ASP A 11 -2.52 9.29 4.74
N LEU A 12 -3.26 8.19 4.68
CA LEU A 12 -3.85 7.54 5.84
C LEU A 12 -2.78 6.90 6.76
N LEU A 13 -1.73 6.32 6.20
CA LEU A 13 -0.73 5.56 6.96
C LEU A 13 0.52 6.37 7.32
N MET A 14 0.73 7.55 6.72
CA MET A 14 1.89 8.40 6.98
C MET A 14 2.08 8.79 8.45
N PRO A 15 1.02 9.11 9.23
CA PRO A 15 1.16 9.37 10.67
C PRO A 15 1.66 8.14 11.45
N TYR A 16 1.38 6.94 10.94
CA TYR A 16 1.70 5.67 11.57
C TYR A 16 2.94 5.00 10.97
N LYS A 17 3.73 5.72 10.14
CA LYS A 17 4.89 5.19 9.43
C LYS A 17 5.90 4.43 10.29
N LYS A 18 6.07 4.83 11.56
CA LYS A 18 6.99 4.15 12.51
C LYS A 18 6.41 2.86 13.11
N GLN A 19 5.11 2.66 13.00
CA GLN A 19 4.37 1.54 13.61
C GLN A 19 3.97 0.51 12.54
N VAL A 20 3.75 0.95 11.31
CA VAL A 20 3.46 0.07 10.19
C VAL A 20 4.78 -0.45 9.63
N HIS A 21 4.99 -1.76 9.71
CA HIS A 21 6.21 -2.43 9.22
C HIS A 21 5.93 -3.26 7.95
N THR A 22 4.72 -3.80 7.86
CA THR A 22 4.28 -4.73 6.83
C THR A 22 2.84 -4.45 6.45
N ILE A 23 2.54 -4.40 5.16
CA ILE A 23 1.18 -4.31 4.62
C ILE A 23 0.91 -5.57 3.80
N THR A 24 -0.16 -6.28 4.13
CA THR A 24 -0.63 -7.41 3.34
C THR A 24 -1.79 -6.96 2.46
N ALA A 25 -1.65 -7.15 1.17
CA ALA A 25 -2.59 -6.62 0.19
C ALA A 25 -3.04 -7.73 -0.77
N ASN A 26 -4.34 -7.80 -1.05
CA ASN A 26 -4.85 -8.66 -2.13
C ASN A 26 -4.51 -7.97 -3.46
N SER A 27 -3.88 -8.71 -4.37
CA SER A 27 -3.36 -8.20 -5.65
C SER A 27 -4.45 -7.92 -6.70
N GLY A 28 -5.57 -7.34 -6.26
CA GLY A 28 -6.52 -6.70 -7.16
C GLY A 28 -5.88 -5.48 -7.83
N ARG A 29 -6.34 -5.17 -9.05
CA ARG A 29 -5.90 -4.09 -9.95
C ARG A 29 -5.71 -2.69 -9.30
N LYS A 30 -6.22 -2.49 -8.08
CA LYS A 30 -6.18 -1.26 -7.29
C LYS A 30 -4.87 -1.02 -6.53
N LEU A 31 -3.97 -2.01 -6.46
CA LEU A 31 -2.66 -1.91 -5.80
C LEU A 31 -1.47 -2.10 -6.76
N ALA A 32 -1.68 -1.75 -8.04
CA ALA A 32 -0.65 -1.81 -9.08
C ALA A 32 0.57 -0.91 -8.78
N HIS A 33 0.44 0.09 -7.90
CA HIS A 33 1.50 1.03 -7.52
C HIS A 33 2.06 0.78 -6.11
N HIS A 34 2.13 -0.49 -5.68
CA HIS A 34 2.71 -0.86 -4.38
C HIS A 34 4.17 -0.38 -4.21
N GLU A 35 4.92 -0.22 -5.29
CA GLU A 35 6.27 0.37 -5.28
C GLU A 35 6.29 1.80 -4.69
N LYS A 36 5.29 2.64 -5.01
CA LYS A 36 5.18 4.01 -4.47
C LYS A 36 4.94 3.97 -2.96
N ILE A 37 4.07 3.07 -2.52
CA ILE A 37 3.74 2.88 -1.10
C ILE A 37 4.96 2.38 -0.30
N VAL A 38 5.69 1.40 -0.84
CA VAL A 38 6.94 0.89 -0.24
C VAL A 38 7.96 2.00 -0.10
N LYS A 39 8.14 2.83 -1.14
CA LYS A 39 9.11 3.93 -1.13
C LYS A 39 8.76 5.02 -0.12
N ASP A 40 7.50 5.45 -0.09
CA ASP A 40 7.09 6.60 0.72
C ASP A 40 6.89 6.22 2.20
N LEU A 41 6.36 5.02 2.49
CA LEU A 41 6.16 4.55 3.87
C LEU A 41 7.32 3.72 4.40
N GLY A 42 8.22 3.20 3.56
CA GLY A 42 9.34 2.36 4.02
C GLY A 42 8.90 1.00 4.57
N VAL A 43 7.78 0.48 4.07
CA VAL A 43 7.11 -0.73 4.57
C VAL A 43 7.27 -1.89 3.59
N LYS A 44 7.24 -3.12 4.07
CA LYS A 44 7.21 -4.31 3.20
C LYS A 44 5.78 -4.61 2.77
N ILE A 45 5.55 -4.86 1.48
CA ILE A 45 4.23 -5.23 0.96
C ILE A 45 4.23 -6.70 0.53
N TYR A 46 3.29 -7.48 1.05
CA TYR A 46 3.04 -8.86 0.63
C TYR A 46 1.75 -8.94 -0.17
N SER A 47 1.83 -9.58 -1.35
CA SER A 47 0.67 -9.80 -2.21
C SER A 47 0.18 -11.24 -2.07
N PHE A 48 -1.12 -11.42 -1.81
CA PHE A 48 -1.78 -12.71 -1.97
C PHE A 48 -2.39 -12.80 -3.36
N LEU A 49 -2.13 -13.90 -4.06
CA LEU A 49 -2.78 -14.27 -5.32
C LEU A 49 -4.07 -15.05 -4.96
N PRO A 50 -5.24 -14.70 -5.51
CA PRO A 50 -6.43 -15.53 -5.36
C PRO A 50 -6.22 -16.82 -6.17
N TYR A 51 -6.55 -17.96 -5.57
CA TYR A 51 -6.60 -19.27 -6.24
C TYR A 51 -7.67 -19.30 -7.33
#